data_AF-A0A524NB12-F1
#
_entry.id   AF-A0A524NB12-F1
#
_cell.length_a   1.000
_cell.length_b   1.000
_cell.length_c   1.000
_cell.angle_alpha   90.00
_cell.angle_beta   90.00
_cell.angle_gamma   90.00
#
_symmetry.space_group_name_H-M   'P 1'
#
loop_
_entity.id
_entity.type
_entity.pdbx_description
1 polymer ?
#
loop_
_entity_poly.entity_id
_entity_poly.type
_entity_poly.pdbx_seq_one_letter_code
_entity_poly.pdbx_strand_id
1 'polypeptide(L)' 'MLTHELLEDEAILIVKPAEPLAAGDFETLAREIDPYLEKQGELRGLMIE' A
#
# COMPACT_ATOMS: atom_id res chain seq x y z
N MET A 1 -5.20 -9.90 -7.34
CA MET A 1 -3.82 -9.41 -7.51
C MET A 1 -3.80 -7.90 -7.37
N LEU A 2 -3.16 -7.41 -6.30
CA LEU A 2 -3.06 -5.98 -5.99
C LEU A 2 -1.64 -5.48 -6.24
N THR A 3 -1.48 -4.59 -7.20
CA THR A 3 -0.23 -3.86 -7.40
C THR A 3 -0.25 -2.61 -6.52
N HIS A 4 0.89 -2.24 -5.95
CA HIS A 4 0.99 -1.03 -5.14
C HIS A 4 2.34 -0.34 -5.36
N GLU A 5 2.36 0.95 -5.11
CA GLU A 5 3.53 1.81 -5.21
C GLU A 5 3.52 2.80 -4.04
N LEU A 6 4.62 2.86 -3.30
CA LEU A 6 4.77 3.78 -2.18
C LEU A 6 5.66 4.95 -2.58
N LEU A 7 5.07 6.14 -2.62
CA LEU A 7 5.79 7.39 -2.78
C LEU A 7 6.29 7.85 -1.40
N GLU A 8 7.47 7.36 -0.99
CA GLU A 8 8.01 7.57 0.36
C GLU A 8 8.16 9.04 0.75
N ASP A 9 8.59 9.89 -0.18
CA ASP A 9 8.79 11.33 0.02
C ASP A 9 7.48 12.08 0.29
N GLU A 10 6.40 11.61 -0.32
CA GLU A 10 5.06 12.18 -0.19
C GLU A 10 4.23 11.48 0.88
N ALA A 11 4.70 10.33 1.38
CA ALA A 11 3.95 9.42 2.24
C ALA A 11 2.61 9.01 1.62
N ILE A 12 2.57 8.79 0.30
CA ILE A 12 1.36 8.40 -0.43
C ILE A 12 1.50 6.97 -0.92
N LEU A 13 0.49 6.15 -0.63
CA LEU A 13 0.36 4.80 -1.17
C LEU A 13 -0.60 4.81 -2.37
N ILE A 14 -0.15 4.33 -3.50
CA ILE A 14 -0.99 4.11 -4.69
C ILE A 14 -1.27 2.61 -4.77
N VAL A 15 -2.55 2.24 -4.91
CA VAL A 15 -2.97 0.85 -5.06
C VAL A 15 -3.79 0.68 -6.33
N LYS A 16 -3.53 -0.43 -7.05
CA LYS A 16 -4.16 -0.73 -8.33
C LYS A 16 -4.62 -2.18 -8.37
N PRO A 17 -5.92 -2.45 -8.24
CA PRO A 17 -6.49 -3.77 -8.44
C PRO A 17 -6.42 -4.15 -9.92
N ALA A 18 -5.64 -5.16 -10.27
CA ALA A 18 -5.63 -5.69 -11.64
C ALA A 18 -6.71 -6.78 -11.85
N GLU A 19 -7.15 -7.40 -10.76
CA GLU A 19 -8.09 -8.51 -10.71
C GLU A 19 -8.94 -8.43 -9.43
N PRO A 20 -10.01 -9.23 -9.28
CA PRO A 20 -10.75 -9.30 -8.02
C PRO A 20 -9.81 -9.50 -6.83
N LEU A 21 -10.02 -8.69 -5.80
CA LEU A 21 -9.17 -8.70 -4.61
C LEU A 21 -9.45 -9.93 -3.76
N ALA A 22 -8.40 -10.64 -3.39
CA ALA A 22 -8.43 -11.72 -2.43
C ALA A 22 -7.86 -11.26 -1.08
N ALA A 23 -8.20 -11.96 0.01
CA ALA A 23 -7.65 -11.66 1.34
C ALA A 23 -6.12 -11.60 1.35
N GLY A 24 -5.46 -12.49 0.60
CA GLY A 24 -3.99 -12.54 0.51
C GLY A 24 -3.36 -11.32 -0.17
N ASP A 25 -4.11 -10.56 -0.97
CA ASP A 25 -3.62 -9.31 -1.56
C ASP A 25 -3.38 -8.25 -0.46
N PHE A 26 -4.29 -8.17 0.52
CA PHE A 26 -4.16 -7.25 1.66
C PHE A 26 -3.07 -7.68 2.63
N GLU A 27 -2.91 -8.99 2.87
CA GLU A 27 -1.82 -9.51 3.70
C GLU A 27 -0.44 -9.19 3.10
N THR A 28 -0.33 -9.25 1.77
CA THR A 28 0.89 -8.90 1.06
C THR A 28 1.16 -7.39 1.17
N LEU A 29 0.15 -6.57 0.94
CA LEU A 29 0.27 -5.11 1.10
C LEU A 29 0.70 -4.71 2.52
N ALA A 30 0.08 -5.29 3.55
CA ALA A 30 0.43 -4.99 4.94
C ALA A 30 1.91 -5.32 5.24
N ARG A 31 2.42 -6.46 4.76
CA ARG A 31 3.83 -6.84 4.95
C ARG A 31 4.82 -5.83 4.34
N GLU A 32 4.43 -5.14 3.28
CA GLU A 32 5.28 -4.16 2.60
C GLU A 32 5.15 -2.76 3.20
N ILE A 33 3.95 -2.38 3.66
CA ILE A 33 3.65 -1.03 4.14
C ILE A 33 3.83 -0.88 5.67
N ASP A 34 3.58 -1.92 6.46
CA ASP A 34 3.76 -1.88 7.92
C ASP A 34 5.19 -1.43 8.31
N PRO A 35 6.29 -1.91 7.69
CA PRO A 35 7.64 -1.43 8.00
C PRO A 35 7.85 0.05 7.70
N TYR A 36 7.14 0.63 6.73
CA TYR A 36 7.19 2.06 6.46
C TYR A 36 6.44 2.83 7.55
N LEU A 37 5.24 2.39 7.90
CA LEU A 37 4.42 2.98 8.97
C LEU A 37 5.15 2.96 10.32
N GLU A 38 5.85 1.88 10.64
CA GLU A 38 6.66 1.79 11.87
C GLU A 38 7.82 2.79 11.90
N LYS A 39 8.41 3.11 10.73
CA LYS A 39 9.56 4.03 10.62
C LYS A 39 9.17 5.50 10.50
N GLN A 40 8.17 5.80 9.69
CA GLN A 40 7.78 7.16 9.27
C GLN A 40 6.49 7.63 9.94
N GLY A 41 5.74 6.73 10.57
CA GLY A 41 4.56 7.01 11.38
C GLY A 41 3.24 6.81 10.63
N GLU A 42 2.98 7.63 9.60
CA GLU A 42 1.68 7.65 8.93
C GLU A 42 1.79 7.82 7.41
N LEU A 43 0.79 7.32 6.69
CA LEU A 43 0.55 7.69 5.30
C LEU A 43 -0.24 9.00 5.26
N ARG A 44 0.22 9.96 4.46
CA ARG A 44 -0.50 11.20 4.17
C ARG A 44 -1.67 10.99 3.21
N GLY A 45 -1.64 9.91 2.42
CA GLY A 45 -2.70 9.62 1.47
C GLY A 45 -2.70 8.19 0.96
N LEU A 46 -3.88 7.76 0.50
CA LEU A 46 -4.11 6.53 -0.24
C LEU A 46 -4.83 6.88 -1.55
N MET A 47 -4.24 6.50 -2.68
CA MET A 47 -4.84 6.65 -3.99
C MET A 47 -5.19 5.28 -4.56
N ILE A 48 -6.40 5.15 -5.12
CA ILE A 48 -6.89 3.90 -5.72
C ILE A 48 -7.13 4.16 -7.21
N GLU A 49 -6.48 3.38 -8.06
CA GLU A 49 -6.68 3.39 -9.53
C GLU A 49 -7.55 2.24 -10.02
#